data_AF-A0A4U7EYB3-F1
#
_entry.id   AF-A0A4U7EYB3-F1
#
_cell.length_a   1.000
_cell.length_b   1.000
_cell.length_c   1.000
_cell.angle_alpha   90.00
_cell.angle_beta   90.00
_cell.angle_gamma   90.00
#
_symmetry.space_group_name_H-M   'P 1'
#
loop_
_entity.id
_entity.type
_entity.pdbx_description
1 polymer ?
#
loop_
_entity_poly.entity_id
_entity_poly.type
_entity_poly.pdbx_seq_one_letter_code
_entity_poly.pdbx_strand_id
1 'polypeptide(L)'
;HLSVGGEKVRTAAEPPTVDYRVKDDYADGDPLAFRHTLVAGGTGSGKTHASKNVLRQYLDSDRTYPTGDGRESQMAVVQFDPQGEYSQMHDDNPAIDADTARRLEREGIAHGGHDDTVALVPRVANATYPGEGHRAERVEFTIPFSLARDMPWLVAGSGLNENQYPALLTLLKRFFRDYGDSGTYSQFLS
;
A
#
# COMPACT_ATOMS: atom_id res chain seq x y z
N HIS A 1 0.47 13.47 -15.85
CA HIS A 1 -0.22 14.64 -16.45
C HIS A 1 -1.71 14.59 -16.18
N LEU A 2 -2.32 15.75 -15.97
CA LEU A 2 -3.77 15.94 -15.88
C LEU A 2 -4.42 15.53 -17.20
N SER A 3 -5.46 14.70 -17.12
CA SER A 3 -6.27 14.30 -18.27
C SER A 3 -7.75 14.35 -17.92
N VAL A 4 -8.58 14.67 -18.91
CA VAL A 4 -10.05 14.69 -18.81
C VAL A 4 -10.58 13.81 -19.93
N GLY A 5 -11.39 12.81 -19.59
CA GLY A 5 -11.91 11.85 -20.59
C GLY A 5 -10.83 10.98 -21.26
N GLY A 6 -9.65 10.84 -20.64
CA GLY A 6 -8.51 10.10 -21.21
C GLY A 6 -7.58 10.95 -22.09
N GLU A 7 -7.95 12.19 -22.40
CA GLU A 7 -7.11 13.11 -23.17
C GLU A 7 -6.28 14.01 -22.24
N LYS A 8 -4.98 14.14 -22.51
CA LYS A 8 -4.10 15.04 -21.73
C LYS A 8 -4.52 16.48 -21.94
N VAL A 9 -4.73 17.21 -20.84
CA VAL A 9 -4.98 18.66 -20.89
C VAL A 9 -3.72 19.36 -21.39
N ARG A 10 -3.87 20.21 -22.41
CA ARG A 10 -2.80 21.06 -22.94
C ARG A 10 -3.05 22.54 -22.67
N THR A 11 -1.99 23.26 -22.35
CA THR A 11 -1.98 24.71 -22.09
C THR A 11 -1.00 25.41 -23.04
N ALA A 12 -0.98 26.74 -23.01
CA ALA A 12 -0.01 27.54 -23.77
C ALA A 12 1.38 27.65 -23.10
N ALA A 13 1.57 27.04 -21.92
CA ALA A 13 2.86 27.01 -21.24
C ALA A 13 3.82 25.99 -21.85
N GLU A 14 5.10 26.06 -21.47
CA GLU A 14 6.10 25.04 -21.83
C GLU A 14 6.65 24.41 -20.54
N PRO A 15 6.45 23.11 -20.29
CA PRO A 15 5.82 22.11 -21.17
C PRO A 15 4.31 22.30 -21.33
N PRO A 16 3.73 21.94 -22.50
CA PRO A 16 2.32 22.22 -22.82
C PRO A 16 1.35 21.34 -22.02
N THR A 17 1.81 20.37 -21.24
CA THR A 17 0.95 19.50 -20.44
C THR A 17 1.04 19.84 -18.97
N VAL A 18 -0.11 19.87 -18.28
CA VAL A 18 -0.14 20.01 -16.82
C VAL A 18 0.24 18.67 -16.19
N ASP A 19 1.26 18.64 -15.36
CA ASP A 19 1.64 17.48 -14.56
C ASP A 19 1.19 17.60 -13.11
N TYR A 20 1.17 16.45 -12.42
CA TYR A 20 1.00 16.41 -10.98
C TYR A 20 2.39 16.36 -10.39
N ARG A 21 2.78 17.42 -9.70
CA ARG A 21 4.05 17.51 -8.98
C ARG A 21 3.75 17.69 -7.50
N VAL A 22 4.50 16.97 -6.68
CA VAL A 22 4.63 17.33 -5.26
C VAL A 22 5.77 18.34 -5.21
N LYS A 23 5.48 19.58 -4.84
CA LYS A 23 6.49 20.63 -4.75
C LYS A 23 7.02 20.66 -3.31
N ASP A 24 8.15 20.00 -3.09
CA ASP A 24 8.81 19.91 -1.78
C ASP A 24 9.87 21.01 -1.61
N ASP A 25 9.65 22.19 -2.21
CA ASP A 25 10.41 23.39 -1.82
C ASP A 25 9.53 24.24 -0.90
N TYR A 26 10.07 24.57 0.27
CA TYR A 26 9.45 25.50 1.21
C TYR A 26 9.60 26.96 0.75
N ALA A 27 10.21 27.21 -0.40
CA ALA A 27 10.51 28.54 -0.91
C ALA A 27 9.24 29.23 -1.44
N ASP A 28 8.38 28.47 -2.11
CA ASP A 28 7.19 29.01 -2.79
C ASP A 28 5.85 28.59 -2.13
N GLY A 29 5.90 27.96 -0.95
CA GLY A 29 4.73 27.57 -0.15
C GLY A 29 4.81 26.11 0.34
N ASP A 30 3.92 25.73 1.26
CA ASP A 30 3.86 24.34 1.72
C ASP A 30 3.41 23.42 0.56
N PRO A 31 4.04 22.24 0.36
CA PRO A 31 3.54 21.23 -0.55
C PRO A 31 2.06 20.94 -0.27
N LEU A 32 1.21 21.13 -1.28
CA LEU A 32 -0.22 20.84 -1.16
C LEU A 32 -0.46 19.33 -1.27
N ALA A 33 -0.04 18.57 -0.27
CA ALA A 33 -0.46 17.19 -0.07
C ALA A 33 -1.81 17.21 0.66
N PHE A 34 -2.88 16.75 0.00
CA PHE A 34 -4.15 16.58 0.67
C PHE A 34 -4.01 15.53 1.77
N ARG A 35 -4.41 15.86 3.01
CA ARG A 35 -4.37 14.90 4.13
C ARG A 35 -5.11 13.60 3.82
N HIS A 36 -6.17 13.69 3.03
CA HIS A 36 -6.95 12.55 2.55
C HIS A 36 -7.40 12.81 1.10
N THR A 37 -7.33 11.79 0.24
CA THR A 37 -7.78 11.87 -1.16
C THR A 37 -8.69 10.69 -1.49
N LEU A 38 -9.79 10.97 -2.18
CA LEU A 38 -10.68 9.94 -2.74
C LEU A 38 -10.51 9.91 -4.27
N VAL A 39 -10.08 8.78 -4.80
CA VAL A 39 -10.05 8.52 -6.25
C VAL A 39 -11.24 7.64 -6.62
N ALA A 40 -12.19 8.19 -7.37
CA ALA A 40 -13.41 7.49 -7.78
C ALA A 40 -13.67 7.63 -9.29
N GLY A 41 -14.38 6.66 -9.86
CA GLY A 41 -14.64 6.58 -11.30
C GLY A 41 -15.12 5.19 -11.72
N GLY A 42 -15.73 5.10 -12.90
CA GLY A 42 -16.23 3.85 -13.47
C GLY A 42 -15.13 2.80 -13.72
N THR A 43 -15.52 1.57 -13.99
CA THR A 43 -14.58 0.52 -14.44
C THR A 43 -13.88 0.98 -15.73
N GLY A 44 -12.57 0.73 -15.83
CA GLY A 44 -11.77 1.15 -16.99
C GLY A 44 -11.44 2.64 -17.07
N SER A 45 -11.91 3.49 -16.13
CA SER A 45 -11.65 4.93 -16.16
C SER A 45 -10.22 5.34 -15.78
N GLY A 46 -9.31 4.37 -15.56
CA GLY A 46 -7.91 4.63 -15.22
C GLY A 46 -7.63 5.01 -13.76
N LYS A 47 -8.53 4.72 -12.81
CA LYS A 47 -8.35 5.03 -11.37
C LYS A 47 -7.01 4.55 -10.82
N THR A 48 -6.72 3.27 -11.01
CA THR A 48 -5.48 2.65 -10.53
C THR A 48 -4.27 3.25 -11.23
N HIS A 49 -4.34 3.43 -12.54
CA HIS A 49 -3.25 4.05 -13.30
C HIS A 49 -2.94 5.48 -12.80
N ALA A 50 -3.95 6.29 -12.56
CA ALA A 50 -3.78 7.63 -11.99
C ALA A 50 -3.19 7.57 -10.56
N SER A 51 -3.74 6.70 -9.72
CA SER A 51 -3.29 6.53 -8.32
C SER A 51 -1.83 6.10 -8.24
N LYS A 52 -1.41 5.11 -9.04
CA LYS A 52 -0.01 4.66 -9.15
C LYS A 52 0.93 5.81 -9.54
N ASN A 53 0.52 6.64 -10.49
CA ASN A 53 1.35 7.76 -10.94
C ASN A 53 1.51 8.83 -9.87
N VAL A 54 0.46 9.11 -9.08
CA VAL A 54 0.55 10.01 -7.92
C VAL A 54 1.46 9.42 -6.86
N LEU A 55 1.25 8.16 -6.46
CA LEU A 55 2.07 7.48 -5.44
C LEU A 55 3.55 7.44 -5.83
N ARG A 56 3.86 7.18 -7.10
CA ARG A 56 5.24 7.19 -7.59
C ARG A 56 5.93 8.53 -7.40
N GLN A 57 5.21 9.65 -7.48
CA GLN A 57 5.84 10.96 -7.23
C GLN A 57 6.28 11.10 -5.78
N TYR A 58 5.57 10.50 -4.82
CA TYR A 58 5.95 10.55 -3.41
C TYR A 58 7.01 9.52 -3.02
N LEU A 59 7.10 8.41 -3.78
CA LEU A 59 8.06 7.32 -3.58
C LEU A 59 9.40 7.56 -4.30
N ASP A 60 9.58 8.72 -4.93
CA ASP A 60 10.82 9.07 -5.59
C ASP A 60 11.99 9.08 -4.58
N SER A 61 13.12 8.47 -4.95
CA SER A 61 14.24 8.26 -4.03
C SER A 61 14.87 9.56 -3.53
N ASP A 62 14.75 10.63 -4.31
CA ASP A 62 15.30 11.94 -4.00
C ASP A 62 14.40 12.72 -3.02
N ARG A 63 13.23 12.17 -2.65
CA ARG A 63 12.32 12.77 -1.67
C ARG A 63 12.49 12.20 -0.29
N THR A 64 13.12 12.99 0.57
CA THR A 64 13.20 12.72 2.00
C THR A 64 12.56 13.84 2.80
N TYR A 65 12.06 13.48 3.98
CA TYR A 65 11.44 14.40 4.92
C TYR A 65 12.18 14.32 6.26
N PRO A 66 12.43 15.48 6.91
CA PRO A 66 13.03 15.50 8.23
C PRO A 66 12.05 14.90 9.24
N THR A 67 12.58 14.03 10.09
CA THR A 67 11.86 13.39 11.19
C THR A 67 12.21 14.07 12.51
N GLY A 68 11.35 13.93 13.52
CA GLY A 68 11.52 14.60 14.82
C GLY A 68 12.79 14.21 15.58
N ASP A 69 13.44 13.11 15.20
CA ASP A 69 14.72 12.63 15.72
C ASP A 69 15.93 12.99 14.83
N GLY A 70 15.75 13.88 13.86
CA GLY A 70 16.83 14.44 13.05
C GLY A 70 17.30 13.56 11.90
N ARG A 71 16.60 12.46 11.61
CA ARG A 71 16.85 11.66 10.40
C ARG A 71 16.07 12.22 9.22
N GLU A 72 16.61 12.03 8.03
CA GLU A 72 15.86 12.17 6.79
C GLU A 72 15.22 10.82 6.45
N SER A 73 13.92 10.81 6.15
CA SER A 73 13.17 9.59 5.82
C SER A 73 12.40 9.75 4.53
N GLN A 74 12.45 8.72 3.68
CA GLN A 74 11.52 8.59 2.57
C GLN A 74 10.11 8.28 3.08
N MET A 75 9.11 8.58 2.26
CA MET A 75 7.72 8.22 2.55
C MET A 75 7.52 6.72 2.32
N ALA A 76 6.83 6.06 3.24
CA ALA A 76 6.37 4.68 3.06
C ALA A 76 4.89 4.65 2.66
N VAL A 77 4.53 3.80 1.68
CA VAL A 77 3.14 3.59 1.25
C VAL A 77 2.71 2.18 1.63
N VAL A 78 1.60 2.07 2.38
CA VAL A 78 0.93 0.79 2.65
C VAL A 78 -0.37 0.76 1.87
N GLN A 79 -0.52 -0.24 1.00
CA GLN A 79 -1.68 -0.39 0.13
C GLN A 79 -2.42 -1.70 0.45
N PHE A 80 -3.73 -1.61 0.68
CA PHE A 80 -4.61 -2.76 0.61
C PHE A 80 -4.96 -3.02 -0.85
N ASP A 81 -4.46 -4.13 -1.41
CA ASP A 81 -4.51 -4.41 -2.84
C ASP A 81 -5.24 -5.74 -3.14
N PRO A 82 -6.58 -5.78 -3.02
CA PRO A 82 -7.35 -7.00 -3.22
C PRO A 82 -7.33 -7.52 -4.66
N GLN A 83 -6.92 -6.69 -5.63
CA GLN A 83 -6.86 -7.05 -7.05
C GLN A 83 -5.42 -7.30 -7.55
N GLY A 84 -4.41 -7.13 -6.69
CA GLY A 84 -3.00 -7.29 -7.06
C GLY A 84 -2.54 -6.29 -8.13
N GLU A 85 -3.19 -5.12 -8.21
CA GLU A 85 -2.83 -4.13 -9.21
C GLU A 85 -1.64 -3.27 -8.76
N TYR A 86 -1.57 -2.89 -7.48
CA TYR A 86 -0.53 -1.99 -6.97
C TYR A 86 0.82 -2.68 -6.81
N SER A 87 0.86 -3.99 -6.55
CA SER A 87 2.13 -4.75 -6.55
C SER A 87 2.86 -4.70 -7.91
N GLN A 88 2.13 -4.46 -9.00
CA GLN A 88 2.70 -4.24 -10.34
C GLN A 88 3.46 -2.91 -10.46
N MET A 89 3.36 -2.00 -9.49
CA MET A 89 4.22 -0.81 -9.46
C MET A 89 5.70 -1.16 -9.36
N HIS A 90 6.04 -2.38 -8.92
CA HIS A 90 7.41 -2.88 -8.95
C HIS A 90 8.05 -2.82 -10.34
N ASP A 91 7.27 -3.14 -11.38
CA ASP A 91 7.81 -3.34 -12.72
C ASP A 91 7.66 -2.09 -13.60
N ASP A 92 8.65 -1.87 -14.46
CA ASP A 92 8.55 -0.90 -15.54
C ASP A 92 7.39 -1.22 -16.47
N ASN A 93 6.73 -0.17 -16.97
CA ASN A 93 5.74 -0.31 -18.02
C ASN A 93 6.45 -0.45 -19.39
N PRO A 94 6.41 -1.62 -20.04
CA PRO A 94 7.12 -1.84 -21.31
C PRO A 94 6.53 -1.03 -22.47
N ALA A 95 5.35 -0.43 -22.31
CA ALA A 95 4.75 0.45 -23.30
C ALA A 95 5.31 1.89 -23.26
N ILE A 96 6.15 2.24 -22.28
CA ILE A 96 6.83 3.54 -22.26
C ILE A 96 8.04 3.48 -23.19
N ASP A 97 7.99 4.25 -24.28
CA ASP A 97 9.11 4.41 -25.19
C ASP A 97 10.21 5.35 -24.63
N ALA A 98 11.40 5.27 -25.24
CA ALA A 98 12.56 6.05 -24.83
C ALA A 98 12.39 7.57 -25.01
N ASP A 99 11.55 8.01 -25.94
CA ASP A 99 11.24 9.44 -26.13
C ASP A 99 10.35 9.96 -25.00
N THR A 100 9.37 9.16 -24.57
CA THR A 100 8.49 9.46 -23.44
C THR A 100 9.26 9.45 -22.13
N ALA A 101 10.10 8.43 -21.89
CA ALA A 101 10.96 8.38 -20.70
C ALA A 101 11.83 9.64 -20.60
N ARG A 102 12.59 9.97 -21.65
CA ARG A 102 13.41 11.20 -21.70
C ARG A 102 12.62 12.48 -21.50
N ARG A 103 11.37 12.54 -21.94
CA ARG A 103 10.50 13.70 -21.66
C ARG A 103 10.15 13.76 -20.18
N LEU A 104 9.75 12.65 -19.56
CA LEU A 104 9.40 12.60 -18.14
C LEU A 104 10.61 12.93 -17.25
N GLU A 105 11.79 12.43 -17.59
CA GLU A 105 13.07 12.78 -16.94
C GLU A 105 13.34 14.28 -17.00
N ARG A 106 13.23 14.90 -18.18
CA ARG A 106 13.40 16.36 -18.34
C ARG A 106 12.35 17.18 -17.60
N GLU A 107 11.15 16.64 -17.42
CA GLU A 107 10.07 17.27 -16.67
C GLU A 107 10.18 17.03 -15.16
N GLY A 108 11.14 16.22 -14.69
CA GLY A 108 11.31 15.85 -13.29
C GLY A 108 10.15 15.00 -12.74
N ILE A 109 9.55 14.16 -13.59
CA ILE A 109 8.42 13.30 -13.24
C ILE A 109 8.92 11.89 -13.01
N ALA A 110 8.74 11.38 -11.79
CA ALA A 110 9.07 10.01 -11.44
C ALA A 110 8.26 9.03 -12.32
N HIS A 111 8.94 8.08 -12.97
CA HIS A 111 8.34 7.10 -13.87
C HIS A 111 9.02 5.73 -13.72
N GLY A 112 8.44 4.70 -14.35
CA GLY A 112 8.97 3.33 -14.30
C GLY A 112 8.48 2.52 -13.11
N GLY A 113 9.19 1.43 -12.83
CA GLY A 113 8.99 0.57 -11.67
C GLY A 113 9.49 1.22 -10.37
N HIS A 114 9.04 0.69 -9.24
CA HIS A 114 9.55 1.01 -7.90
C HIS A 114 9.99 -0.29 -7.25
N ASP A 115 11.29 -0.59 -7.34
CA ASP A 115 11.88 -1.88 -6.99
C ASP A 115 11.77 -2.25 -5.51
N ASP A 116 11.69 -1.28 -4.61
CA ASP A 116 11.42 -1.48 -3.16
C ASP A 116 9.95 -1.86 -2.86
N THR A 117 9.20 -2.33 -3.86
CA THR A 117 7.84 -2.82 -3.65
C THR A 117 7.86 -4.24 -3.08
N VAL A 118 7.26 -4.43 -1.90
CA VAL A 118 7.05 -5.74 -1.27
C VAL A 118 5.56 -6.06 -1.17
N ALA A 119 5.16 -7.24 -1.65
CA ALA A 119 3.81 -7.76 -1.52
C ALA A 119 3.69 -8.68 -0.29
N LEU A 120 3.01 -8.20 0.75
CA LEU A 120 2.66 -9.03 1.91
C LEU A 120 1.45 -9.90 1.58
N VAL A 121 1.64 -11.22 1.54
CA VAL A 121 0.63 -12.18 1.10
C VAL A 121 0.05 -12.95 2.29
N PRO A 122 -1.25 -12.83 2.60
CA PRO A 122 -1.84 -13.57 3.70
C PRO A 122 -1.93 -15.06 3.36
N ARG A 123 -1.39 -15.90 4.25
CA ARG A 123 -1.53 -17.36 4.17
C ARG A 123 -2.81 -17.80 4.86
N VAL A 124 -3.84 -18.11 4.08
CA VAL A 124 -5.16 -18.54 4.56
C VAL A 124 -5.51 -19.90 3.95
N ALA A 125 -6.16 -20.76 4.72
CA ALA A 125 -6.66 -22.03 4.20
C ALA A 125 -7.65 -21.79 3.04
N ASN A 126 -7.49 -22.53 1.95
CA ASN A 126 -8.36 -22.49 0.76
C ASN A 126 -8.38 -21.16 -0.01
N ALA A 127 -7.37 -20.30 0.18
CA ALA A 127 -7.16 -19.11 -0.63
C ALA A 127 -5.73 -19.08 -1.18
N THR A 128 -5.60 -18.74 -2.46
CA THR A 128 -4.30 -18.58 -3.12
C THR A 128 -4.20 -17.16 -3.65
N TYR A 129 -3.07 -16.50 -3.39
CA TYR A 129 -2.74 -15.26 -4.06
C TYR A 129 -2.18 -15.57 -5.45
N PRO A 130 -2.84 -15.13 -6.54
CA PRO A 130 -2.40 -15.46 -7.90
C PRO A 130 -1.02 -14.85 -8.18
N GLY A 131 -0.78 -13.61 -7.73
CA GLY A 131 0.49 -12.90 -7.90
C GLY A 131 0.93 -12.81 -9.36
N GLU A 132 0.02 -12.86 -10.32
CA GLU A 132 0.38 -12.74 -11.73
C GLU A 132 0.61 -11.26 -12.09
N GLY A 133 1.55 -11.00 -13.00
CA GLY A 133 1.77 -9.66 -13.56
C GLY A 133 2.70 -8.74 -12.78
N HIS A 134 3.43 -9.23 -11.77
CA HIS A 134 4.51 -8.47 -11.13
C HIS A 134 5.67 -9.33 -10.62
N ARG A 135 6.86 -8.72 -10.51
CA ARG A 135 8.07 -9.36 -9.94
C ARG A 135 8.41 -8.94 -8.50
N ALA A 136 7.59 -8.10 -7.87
CA ALA A 136 7.75 -7.70 -6.47
C ALA A 136 7.99 -8.90 -5.54
N GLU A 137 8.87 -8.72 -4.54
CA GLU A 137 9.09 -9.71 -3.49
C GLU A 137 7.77 -10.07 -2.81
N ARG A 138 7.57 -11.36 -2.52
CA ARG A 138 6.36 -11.86 -1.85
C ARG A 138 6.76 -12.40 -0.50
N VAL A 139 6.25 -11.77 0.54
CA VAL A 139 6.45 -12.21 1.91
C VAL A 139 5.13 -12.75 2.42
N GLU A 140 5.08 -14.06 2.63
CA GLU A 140 3.91 -14.68 3.24
C GLU A 140 3.82 -14.29 4.73
N PHE A 141 2.61 -13.99 5.19
CA PHE A 141 2.36 -13.76 6.60
C PHE A 141 1.11 -14.48 7.08
N THR A 142 1.07 -14.72 8.39
CA THR A 142 -0.12 -15.18 9.10
C THR A 142 -0.34 -14.31 10.32
N ILE A 143 -1.48 -14.44 10.97
CA ILE A 143 -1.78 -13.75 12.23
C ILE A 143 -1.25 -14.64 13.37
N PRO A 144 -0.26 -14.20 14.15
CA PRO A 144 0.22 -14.98 15.28
C PRO A 144 -0.90 -15.24 16.28
N PHE A 145 -1.05 -16.49 16.75
CA PHE A 145 -2.09 -16.83 17.72
C PHE A 145 -1.96 -16.05 19.03
N SER A 146 -0.73 -15.67 19.42
CA SER A 146 -0.45 -14.83 20.58
C SER A 146 -1.23 -13.51 20.60
N LEU A 147 -1.59 -12.95 19.43
CA LEU A 147 -2.44 -11.76 19.36
C LEU A 147 -3.83 -11.96 19.97
N ALA A 148 -4.34 -13.20 20.03
CA ALA A 148 -5.62 -13.51 20.67
C ALA A 148 -5.61 -13.25 22.19
N ARG A 149 -4.43 -13.11 22.82
CA ARG A 149 -4.29 -12.73 24.23
C ARG A 149 -4.88 -11.36 24.50
N ASP A 150 -4.53 -10.39 23.66
CA ASP A 150 -4.95 -8.98 23.80
C ASP A 150 -6.15 -8.65 22.90
N MET A 151 -6.33 -9.41 21.82
CA MET A 151 -7.45 -9.30 20.88
C MET A 151 -8.24 -10.62 20.76
N PRO A 152 -8.96 -11.04 21.82
CA PRO A 152 -9.73 -12.31 21.81
C PRO A 152 -10.75 -12.42 20.69
N TRP A 153 -11.22 -11.29 20.16
CA TRP A 153 -12.15 -11.23 19.04
C TRP A 153 -11.58 -11.82 17.74
N LEU A 154 -10.25 -11.98 17.62
CA LEU A 154 -9.63 -12.64 16.47
C LEU A 154 -10.00 -14.12 16.35
N VAL A 155 -10.38 -14.76 17.46
CA VAL A 155 -10.83 -16.16 17.49
C VAL A 155 -12.27 -16.31 17.98
N ALA A 156 -12.88 -15.24 18.46
CA ALA A 156 -14.31 -15.19 18.70
C ALA A 156 -15.03 -14.98 17.36
N GLY A 157 -15.49 -16.07 16.73
CA GLY A 157 -16.42 -15.96 15.61
C GLY A 157 -17.67 -15.16 16.01
N SER A 158 -18.35 -14.56 15.04
CA SER A 158 -19.55 -13.71 15.24
C SER A 158 -20.77 -14.43 15.85
N GLY A 159 -20.64 -15.71 16.24
CA GLY A 159 -21.71 -16.56 16.75
C GLY A 159 -21.66 -16.86 18.26
N LEU A 160 -20.72 -16.29 19.02
CA LEU A 160 -20.68 -16.50 20.47
C LEU A 160 -21.76 -15.67 21.17
N ASN A 161 -22.53 -16.32 22.05
CA ASN A 161 -23.50 -15.63 22.89
C ASN A 161 -22.86 -15.00 24.14
N GLU A 162 -23.66 -14.25 24.89
CA GLU A 162 -23.24 -13.50 26.10
C GLU A 162 -22.58 -14.37 27.17
N ASN A 163 -22.87 -15.67 27.22
CA ASN A 163 -22.26 -16.60 28.16
C ASN A 163 -20.98 -17.25 27.60
N GLN A 164 -20.91 -17.45 26.29
CA GLN A 164 -19.80 -18.13 25.63
C GLN A 164 -18.57 -17.22 25.48
N TYR A 165 -18.75 -15.92 25.23
CA TYR A 165 -17.62 -15.01 25.08
C TYR A 165 -16.79 -14.88 26.39
N PRO A 166 -17.39 -14.67 27.57
CA PRO A 166 -16.64 -14.69 28.84
C PRO A 166 -15.93 -16.02 29.12
N ALA A 167 -16.53 -17.15 28.73
CA ALA A 167 -15.91 -18.47 28.85
C ALA A 167 -14.66 -18.56 27.96
N LEU A 168 -14.74 -18.12 26.69
CA LEU A 168 -13.58 -18.03 25.79
C LEU A 168 -12.46 -17.18 26.38
N LEU A 169 -12.77 -16.00 26.94
CA LEU A 169 -11.76 -15.15 27.59
C LEU A 169 -11.04 -15.87 28.73
N THR A 170 -11.78 -16.66 29.51
CA THR A 170 -11.22 -17.44 30.61
C THR A 170 -10.30 -18.54 30.10
N LEU A 171 -10.70 -19.24 29.02
CA LEU A 171 -9.89 -20.28 28.38
C LEU A 171 -8.60 -19.71 27.77
N LEU A 172 -8.68 -18.60 27.03
CA LEU A 172 -7.50 -17.95 26.45
C LEU A 172 -6.52 -17.48 27.53
N LYS A 173 -7.01 -16.84 28.59
CA LYS A 173 -6.16 -16.42 29.72
C LYS A 173 -5.45 -17.59 30.38
N ARG A 174 -6.18 -18.70 30.60
CA ARG A 174 -5.59 -19.93 31.14
C ARG A 174 -4.55 -20.50 30.19
N PHE A 175 -4.87 -20.60 28.90
CA PHE A 175 -3.96 -21.13 27.90
C PHE A 175 -2.65 -20.33 27.84
N PHE A 176 -2.70 -19.00 27.70
CA PHE A 176 -1.49 -18.19 27.62
C PHE A 176 -0.69 -18.13 28.93
N ARG A 177 -1.33 -18.34 30.09
CA ARG A 177 -0.60 -18.54 31.34
C ARG A 177 0.21 -19.83 31.33
N ASP A 178 -0.33 -20.90 30.77
CA ASP A 178 0.26 -22.23 30.81
C ASP A 178 1.29 -22.44 29.66
N TYR A 179 1.06 -21.84 28.47
CA TYR A 179 1.87 -22.03 27.26
C TYR A 179 2.70 -20.81 26.82
N GLY A 180 2.44 -19.62 27.40
CA GLY A 180 3.05 -18.37 26.96
C GLY A 180 2.72 -18.00 25.51
N ASP A 181 3.46 -17.03 24.96
CA ASP A 181 3.20 -16.50 23.60
C ASP A 181 3.63 -17.47 22.48
N SER A 182 4.32 -18.56 22.83
CA SER A 182 4.67 -19.65 21.91
C SER A 182 3.54 -20.66 21.68
N GLY A 183 2.45 -20.58 22.44
CA GLY A 183 1.30 -21.45 22.25
C GLY A 183 0.64 -21.24 20.88
N THR A 184 0.22 -22.34 20.25
CA THR A 184 -0.40 -22.34 18.91
C THR A 184 -1.91 -22.50 18.97
N TYR A 185 -2.61 -22.05 17.93
CA TYR A 185 -4.07 -22.23 17.83
C TYR A 185 -4.46 -23.72 17.88
N SER A 186 -3.67 -24.62 17.29
CA SER A 186 -3.94 -26.07 17.34
C SER A 186 -3.86 -26.64 18.76
N GLN A 187 -2.94 -26.16 19.60
CA GLN A 187 -2.86 -26.55 21.01
C GLN A 187 -4.00 -25.96 21.85
N PHE A 188 -4.55 -24.82 21.45
CA PHE A 188 -5.72 -24.25 22.11
C PHE A 188 -6.99 -25.06 21.83
N LEU A 189 -7.08 -25.73 20.68
CA LEU A 189 -8.21 -26.56 20.28
C LEU A 189 -8.20 -27.98 20.86
N SER A 190 -7.08 -28.43 21.45
CA SER A 190 -6.92 -29.76 22.06
C SER A 190 -7.26 -29.76 23.54
#